data_AF-A0A920R1R7-F1
#
_entry.id   AF-A0A920R1R7-F1
#
_cell.length_a   1.000
_cell.length_b   1.000
_cell.length_c   1.000
_cell.angle_alpha   90.00
_cell.angle_beta   90.00
_cell.angle_gamma   90.00
#
_symmetry.space_group_name_H-M   'P 1'
#
loop_
_entity.id
_entity.type
_entity.pdbx_description
1 polymer ?
#
loop_
_entity_poly.entity_id
_entity_poly.type
_entity_poly.pdbx_seq_one_letter_code
_entity_poly.pdbx_strand_id
1 'polypeptide(L)' 'MAKVIGIDLGTTNSAMAVMDSGEPEIIEKLKGAVRPRL' A
#
# COMPACT_ATOMS: atom_id res chain seq x y z
N MET A 1 -5.07 6.55 15.92
CA MET A 1 -3.60 6.41 15.90
C MET A 1 -3.19 6.14 14.46
N ALA A 2 -2.24 6.89 13.91
CA ALA A 2 -1.80 6.65 12.54
C ALA A 2 -0.98 5.34 12.50
N LYS A 3 -1.27 4.44 11.54
CA LYS A 3 -0.43 3.26 11.27
C LYS A 3 0.79 3.68 10.45
N VAL A 4 1.93 3.03 10.68
CA VAL A 4 3.15 3.22 9.87
C VAL A 4 3.03 2.36 8.61
N ILE A 5 3.31 2.96 7.46
CA ILE A 5 3.31 2.28 6.15
C ILE A 5 4.72 2.34 5.58
N GLY A 6 5.25 1.18 5.20
CA GLY A 6 6.44 1.08 4.36
C GLY A 6 6.04 1.13 2.89
N ILE A 7 6.74 1.95 2.11
CA ILE A 7 6.51 2.08 0.66
C ILE A 7 7.81 1.76 -0.05
N ASP A 8 7.78 0.76 -0.93
CA ASP A 8 8.85 0.47 -1.87
C ASP A 8 8.48 1.03 -3.25
N LEU A 9 9.31 1.95 -3.74
CA LEU A 9 9.11 2.66 -4.99
C LEU A 9 10.08 2.15 -6.04
N GLY A 10 9.68 1.09 -6.74
CA GLY A 10 10.32 0.67 -7.97
C GLY A 10 9.82 1.47 -9.18
N THR A 11 10.60 1.45 -10.25
CA THR A 11 10.25 2.09 -11.53
C THR A 11 9.16 1.32 -12.30
N THR A 12 9.17 -0.01 -12.21
CA THR A 12 8.19 -0.89 -12.88
C THR A 12 7.02 -1.23 -11.96
N ASN A 13 7.30 -1.55 -10.70
CA ASN A 13 6.31 -1.96 -9.72
C ASN A 13 6.56 -1.26 -8.39
N SER A 14 5.51 -1.06 -7.62
CA SER A 14 5.59 -0.61 -6.24
C SER A 14 4.90 -1.60 -5.32
N ALA A 15 5.36 -1.65 -4.07
CA ALA A 15 4.79 -2.45 -3.01
C ALA A 15 4.57 -1.60 -1.76
N MET A 16 3.60 -1.98 -0.94
CA MET A 16 3.30 -1.33 0.32
C MET A 16 3.01 -2.37 1.39
N ALA A 17 3.41 -2.09 2.62
CA ALA A 17 3.11 -2.92 3.78
C ALA A 17 2.75 -2.04 4.97
N VAL A 18 1.87 -2.56 5.84
CA VAL A 18 1.58 -1.96 7.13
C VAL A 18 2.30 -2.75 8.22
N MET A 19 2.90 -2.06 9.18
CA MET A 19 3.38 -2.70 10.40
C MET A 19 2.23 -2.79 11.38
N ASP A 20 1.80 -4.00 11.72
CA ASP A 20 0.77 -4.24 12.73
C ASP A 20 1.27 -5.23 13.78
N SER A 21 1.24 -4.82 15.05
CA SER A 21 1.64 -5.65 16.19
C SER A 21 3.04 -6.29 16.07
N GLY A 22 3.95 -5.64 15.33
CA GLY A 22 5.32 -6.10 15.08
C GLY A 22 5.49 -6.96 13.82
N GLU A 23 4.41 -7.32 13.15
CA GLU A 23 4.41 -8.12 11.93
C GLU A 23 4.10 -7.24 10.70
N PRO A 24 4.82 -7.41 9.58
CA PRO A 24 4.49 -6.74 8.33
C PRO A 24 3.37 -7.47 7.58
N GLU A 25 2.34 -6.74 7.17
CA GLU A 25 1.29 -7.26 6.29
C GLU A 25 1.33 -6.52 4.94
N ILE A 26 1.37 -7.28 3.83
CA ILE A 26 1.38 -6.72 2.47
C ILE A 26 0.00 -6.15 2.14
N ILE A 27 -0.02 -4.92 1.64
CA ILE A 27 -1.25 -4.28 1.16
C ILE A 27 -1.46 -4.69 -0.29
N GLU A 28 -2.46 -5.54 -0.54
CA GLU A 28 -2.84 -5.90 -1.91
C GLU A 28 -3.45 -4.70 -2.65
N LYS A 29 -2.93 -4.42 -3.84
CA LYS A 29 -3.47 -3.39 -4.71
C LYS A 29 -4.77 -3.90 -5.35
N LEU A 30 -5.89 -3.22 -5.08
CA LEU A 30 -7.10 -3.38 -5.88
C LEU A 30 -6.80 -2.94 -7.33
N LYS A 31 -6.90 -3.88 -8.26
CA LYS A 31 -6.65 -3.65 -9.69
C LYS A 31 -7.77 -2.80 -10.28
N GLY A 32 -7.60 -1.46 -10.25
CA GLY A 32 -8.46 -0.53 -10.99
C GLY A 32 -9.46 0.28 -10.16
N ALA A 33 -8.99 1.05 -9.17
CA ALA A 33 -9.78 2.14 -8.62
C ALA A 33 -9.94 3.24 -9.69
N VAL A 34 -10.94 3.09 -10.57
CA VAL A 34 -11.36 4.15 -11.49
C VAL A 34 -12.01 5.22 -10.62
N ARG A 35 -11.28 6.31 -10.35
CA ARG A 35 -11.90 7.48 -9.74
C ARG A 35 -12.89 8.04 -10.77
N PRO A 36 -14.19 8.20 -10.44
CA PRO A 36 -15.06 8.98 -11.29
C PRO A 36 -14.46 10.40 -11.34
N ARG A 37 -14.12 10.86 -12.55
CA ARG A 37 -13.81 12.27 -12.77
C ARG A 37 -15.10 13.02 -12.51
N LEU A 38 -15.16 13.73 -11.39
CA LEU A 38 -15.99 14.92 -11.27
C LEU A 38 -15.32 16.03 -12.11
#